data_AF-A0A2E8UZ96-F1
#
_entry.id   AF-A0A2E8UZ96-F1
#
_cell.length_a   1.000
_cell.length_b   1.000
_cell.length_c   1.000
_cell.angle_alpha   90.00
_cell.angle_beta   90.00
_cell.angle_gamma   90.00
#
_symmetry.space_group_name_H-M   'P 1'
#
loop_
_entity.id
_entity.type
_entity.pdbx_description
1 polymer ?
#
loop_
_entity_poly.entity_id
_entity_poly.type
_entity_poly.pdbx_seq_one_letter_code
_entity_poly.pdbx_strand_id
1 'polypeptide(L)' 'MRRSDFWERLNAVLGAEYAASWSRDVVLPSLGDTVQGCFDRGEDTVVVWRAVCDVVDVPSMLR' A
#
# COMPACT_ATOMS: atom_id res chain seq x y z
N MET A 1 5.82 -6.52 -8.34
CA MET A 1 6.16 -7.15 -7.04
C MET A 1 5.05 -8.14 -6.71
N ARG A 2 5.31 -9.17 -5.89
CA ARG A 2 4.22 -10.06 -5.46
C ARG A 2 3.39 -9.39 -4.37
N ARG A 3 2.12 -9.79 -4.25
CA ARG A 3 1.23 -9.30 -3.18
C ARG A 3 1.80 -9.55 -1.78
N SER A 4 2.52 -10.66 -1.58
CA SER A 4 3.25 -10.94 -0.33
C SER A 4 4.28 -9.85 -0.02
N ASP A 5 5.11 -9.50 -1.01
CA ASP A 5 6.19 -8.51 -0.86
C ASP A 5 5.63 -7.13 -0.50
N PHE A 6 4.47 -6.79 -1.06
CA PHE A 6 3.75 -5.55 -0.72
C PHE A 6 3.37 -5.51 0.76
N TRP A 7 2.76 -6.58 1.27
CA TRP A 7 2.35 -6.64 2.67
C TRP A 7 3.55 -6.64 3.62
N GLU A 8 4.63 -7.35 3.27
CA GLU A 8 5.87 -7.32 4.05
C GLU A 8 6.41 -5.88 4.17
N ARG A 9 6.47 -5.14 3.06
CA ARG A 9 6.95 -3.75 3.07
C ARG A 9 6.01 -2.81 3.81
N LEU A 10 4.70 -2.91 3.57
CA LEU A 10 3.72 -2.06 4.23
C LEU A 10 3.74 -2.28 5.75
N ASN A 11 3.83 -3.54 6.18
CA ASN A 11 3.96 -3.90 7.59
C ASN A 11 5.28 -3.41 8.19
N ALA A 12 6.37 -3.42 7.43
CA ALA A 12 7.66 -2.88 7.89
C ALA A 12 7.62 -1.36 8.10
N VAL A 13 6.84 -0.64 7.30
CA VAL A 13 6.71 0.83 7.39
C VAL A 13 5.72 1.26 8.47
N LEU A 14 4.56 0.59 8.56
CA LEU A 14 3.46 1.03 9.42
C LEU A 14 3.25 0.17 10.67
N GLY A 15 3.86 -1.01 10.74
CA GLY A 15 3.53 -2.06 11.70
C GLY A 15 2.31 -2.88 11.25
N ALA A 16 2.33 -4.20 11.51
CA ALA A 16 1.34 -5.12 10.97
C ALA A 16 -0.12 -4.80 11.37
N GLU A 17 -0.35 -4.43 12.64
CA GLU A 17 -1.70 -4.08 13.11
C GLU A 17 -2.24 -2.83 12.44
N TYR A 18 -1.43 -1.76 12.38
CA TYR A 18 -1.86 -0.51 11.79
C TYR A 18 -1.97 -0.59 10.27
N ALA A 19 -1.04 -1.29 9.60
CA ALA A 19 -1.08 -1.53 8.16
C ALA A 19 -2.39 -2.18 7.70
N ALA A 20 -2.92 -3.12 8.49
CA ALA A 20 -4.19 -3.76 8.17
C ALA A 20 -5.35 -2.75 8.13
N SER A 21 -5.51 -1.91 9.16
CA SER A 21 -6.56 -0.86 9.17
C SER A 21 -6.32 0.17 8.10
N TRP A 22 -5.10 0.70 8.03
CA TRP A 22 -4.71 1.73 7.07
C TRP A 22 -5.02 1.33 5.62
N SER A 23 -4.76 0.06 5.26
CA SER A 23 -5.04 -0.46 3.90
C SER A 23 -6.53 -0.45 3.50
N ARG A 24 -7.44 -0.40 4.48
CA ARG A 24 -8.89 -0.37 4.28
C ARG A 24 -9.48 1.02 4.41
N ASP A 25 -8.82 1.90 5.15
CA ASP A 25 -9.41 3.17 5.58
C ASP A 25 -8.82 4.37 4.83
N VAL A 26 -7.60 4.25 4.28
CA VAL A 26 -6.89 5.36 3.65
C VAL A 26 -6.96 5.27 2.13
N VAL A 27 -7.55 6.31 1.53
CA VAL A 27 -7.64 6.49 0.08
C VAL A 27 -6.30 6.96 -0.47
N LEU A 28 -5.81 6.28 -1.50
CA LEU A 28 -4.65 6.66 -2.28
C LEU A 28 -5.07 7.70 -3.33
N PRO A 29 -4.68 8.99 -3.21
CA PRO A 29 -5.23 10.06 -4.05
C PRO A 29 -5.02 9.84 -5.55
N SER A 30 -3.88 9.26 -5.94
CA SER A 30 -3.56 8.98 -7.34
C SER A 30 -4.38 7.84 -7.95
N LEU A 31 -4.99 6.98 -7.13
CA LEU A 31 -5.82 5.85 -7.57
C LEU A 31 -7.30 6.00 -7.22
N GLY A 32 -7.64 7.00 -6.40
CA GLY A 32 -9.01 7.33 -6.01
C GLY A 32 -9.68 6.31 -5.09
N ASP A 33 -8.92 5.35 -4.54
CA ASP A 33 -9.44 4.25 -3.74
C ASP A 33 -8.40 3.81 -2.69
N THR A 34 -8.83 2.98 -1.76
CA THR A 34 -8.00 2.34 -0.73
C THR A 34 -7.14 1.23 -1.32
N VAL A 35 -6.14 0.75 -0.56
CA VAL A 35 -5.31 -0.39 -0.99
C VAL A 35 -6.17 -1.62 -1.27
N GLN A 36 -7.13 -1.95 -0.38
CA GLN A 36 -8.02 -3.09 -0.61
C GLN A 36 -8.93 -2.87 -1.82
N GLY A 37 -9.55 -1.69 -1.95
CA GLY A 37 -10.40 -1.38 -3.11
C GLY A 37 -9.65 -1.46 -4.43
N CYS A 38 -8.41 -0.96 -4.47
CA CYS A 38 -7.51 -1.11 -5.62
C CYS A 38 -7.25 -2.60 -5.95
N PHE A 39 -7.08 -3.44 -4.94
CA PHE A 39 -6.88 -4.86 -5.17
C PHE A 39 -8.14 -5.60 -5.62
N ASP A 40 -9.30 -5.23 -5.09
CA ASP A 40 -10.59 -5.83 -5.46
C ASP A 40 -10.95 -5.52 -6.93
N ARG A 41 -10.54 -4.34 -7.44
CA ARG A 41 -10.66 -4.00 -8.87
C ARG A 41 -9.56 -4.59 -9.77
N GLY A 42 -8.60 -5.32 -9.20
CA GLY A 42 -7.51 -5.96 -9.94
C GLY A 42 -6.33 -5.05 -10.29
N GLU A 43 -6.10 -3.96 -9.56
CA GLU A 43 -4.96 -3.07 -9.77
C GLU A 43 -3.62 -3.80 -9.52
N ASP A 44 -2.61 -3.46 -10.34
CA ASP A 44 -1.28 -4.06 -10.20
C ASP A 44 -0.61 -3.64 -8.89
N THR A 45 0.03 -4.60 -8.23
CA THR A 45 0.64 -4.37 -6.91
C THR A 45 1.74 -3.31 -6.94
N VAL A 46 2.49 -3.18 -8.03
CA VAL A 46 3.51 -2.12 -8.19
C VAL A 46 2.86 -0.74 -8.30
N VAL A 47 1.72 -0.65 -8.98
CA VAL A 47 0.97 0.61 -9.12
C VAL A 47 0.46 1.06 -7.75
N VAL A 48 -0.16 0.14 -6.99
CA VAL A 48 -0.62 0.42 -5.62
C VAL A 48 0.56 0.81 -4.72
N TRP A 49 1.71 0.12 -4.81
CA TRP A 49 2.88 0.44 -3.99
C TRP A 49 3.44 1.84 -4.26
N ARG A 50 3.49 2.28 -5.52
CA ARG A 50 3.91 3.64 -5.87
C ARG A 50 2.99 4.67 -5.25
N ALA A 51 1.67 4.46 -5.38
CA ALA A 51 0.68 5.34 -4.78
C ALA A 51 0.77 5.39 -3.24
N VAL A 52 1.10 4.27 -2.59
CA VAL A 52 1.41 4.24 -1.15
C VAL A 52 2.63 5.11 -0.82
N CYS A 53 3.72 5.00 -1.59
CA CYS A 53 4.94 5.80 -1.39
C CYS A 53 4.72 7.31 -1.56
N ASP A 54 3.66 7.73 -2.27
CA ASP A 54 3.28 9.14 -2.39
C ASP A 54 2.57 9.67 -1.13
N VAL A 55 1.92 8.79 -0.36
CA VAL A 55 1.10 9.14 0.82
C VAL A 55 1.87 8.91 2.13
N VAL A 56 2.69 7.86 2.17
CA VAL A 56 3.44 7.43 3.34
C VAL A 56 4.91 7.76 3.11
N ASP A 57 5.59 8.30 4.14
CA ASP A 57 7.04 8.48 4.08
C ASP A 57 7.75 7.12 4.20
N VAL A 58 7.88 6.46 3.06
CA VAL A 58 8.56 5.16 2.94
C VAL A 58 10.07 5.40 2.85
N PRO A 59 10.88 4.74 3.71
CA PRO A 59 12.34 4.78 3.61
C PRO A 59 12.82 4.39 2.22
N SER A 60 13.83 5.09 1.67
CA SER A 60 14.30 4.90 0.29
C SER A 60 14.72 3.47 -0.05
N MET A 61 15.20 2.69 0.92
CA MET A 61 15.56 1.27 0.75
C MET A 61 14.34 0.36 0.52
N LEU A 62 13.15 0.79 0.95
CA LEU A 62 11.90 0.05 0.83
C LEU A 62 11.02 0.53 -0.31
N ARG A 63 11.36 1.64 -0.99
CA ARG A 63 10.58 2.14 -2.13
C ARG A 63 10.59 1.15 -3.31
#